data_AF-A0A1I5Z9V4-F1
#
_entry.id   AF-A0A1I5Z9V4-F1
#
_cell.length_a   1.000
_cell.length_b   1.000
_cell.length_c   1.000
_cell.angle_alpha   90.00
_cell.angle_beta   90.00
_cell.angle_gamma   90.00
#
_symmetry.space_group_name_H-M   'P 1'
#
loop_
_entity.id
_entity.type
_entity.pdbx_description
1 polymer ?
#
loop_
_entity_poly.entity_id
_entity_poly.type
_entity_poly.pdbx_seq_one_letter_code
_entity_poly.pdbx_strand_id
1 'polypeptide(L)'
;MMGQLPGGQQRLFYSFNLEDHVPAQHLLRSIDQCLDLSDLRAYLTDFYSPIGCPSIDPELMVRMLVVGYCYGIRSERRLCEEVHLNLAYRWFCRLGLEDEVPNHSTFSKNRHGRFRDSDLFRWLFNEVLRRCMAAGLVKGEGFAVDASIKADASRQRGAAGGEVDWRDPALSSRAVREYLEALDEEALAEALPKKISLTDPQSRWTAAPGGPAYFAYSTNYLIDTEHGVIMDVEATPAHRTAEVDSTKTMVERVEAQFDLTPERLIGDTAYGTAPMLAWRSERRASSRTCRCGTRPSARTTASPVTISTGIRRPMNTAAQPANRYEVNGAPSPRKDHG
;
A
#
# COMPACT_ATOMS: atom_id res chain seq x y z
N MET A 1 54.22 -4.11 34.59
CA MET A 1 53.19 -3.31 35.29
C MET A 1 52.07 -4.24 35.73
N MET A 2 51.53 -4.05 36.94
CA MET A 2 50.36 -4.79 37.41
C MET A 2 49.16 -4.53 36.48
N GLY A 3 48.42 -5.59 36.15
CA GLY A 3 47.13 -5.47 35.50
C GLY A 3 46.12 -4.80 36.44
N GLN A 4 45.40 -3.81 35.92
CA GLN A 4 44.20 -3.31 36.58
C GLN A 4 43.02 -4.18 36.16
N LEU A 5 42.26 -4.68 37.13
CA LEU A 5 40.89 -5.11 36.89
C LEU A 5 40.12 -3.87 36.40
N PRO A 6 39.37 -3.94 35.28
CA PRO A 6 38.35 -2.95 35.02
C PRO A 6 37.34 -3.08 36.16
N GLY A 7 37.40 -2.13 37.09
CA GLY A 7 36.42 -1.99 38.16
C GLY A 7 35.06 -1.76 37.53
N GLY A 8 34.22 -2.78 37.59
CA GLY A 8 32.86 -2.75 37.12
C GLY A 8 32.12 -4.00 37.57
N GLN A 9 31.86 -4.11 38.87
CA GLN A 9 30.66 -4.85 39.28
C GLN A 9 29.51 -4.24 38.48
N GLN A 10 28.95 -5.03 37.55
CA GLN A 10 27.82 -4.60 36.73
C GLN A 10 26.69 -4.11 37.64
N ARG A 11 25.98 -3.08 37.20
CA ARG A 11 24.84 -2.50 37.94
C ARG A 11 23.84 -3.61 38.26
N LEU A 12 23.73 -3.98 39.53
CA LEU A 12 22.64 -4.84 40.00
C LEU A 12 21.34 -4.03 39.89
N PHE A 13 20.44 -4.50 39.01
CA PHE A 13 19.08 -4.03 38.77
C PHE A 13 18.91 -2.57 38.27
N TYR A 14 18.96 -2.39 36.95
CA TYR A 14 18.30 -1.25 36.30
C TYR A 14 16.89 -1.71 35.88
N SER A 15 15.84 -1.13 36.46
CA SER A 15 14.47 -1.33 35.97
C SER A 15 14.14 -0.20 35.01
N PHE A 16 13.85 -0.56 33.77
CA PHE A 16 13.43 0.38 32.73
C PHE A 16 12.22 -0.23 32.03
N ASN A 17 11.13 0.51 31.97
CA ASN A 17 9.89 0.08 31.35
C ASN A 17 9.57 1.00 30.18
N LEU A 18 9.63 0.47 28.96
CA LEU A 18 9.29 1.22 27.75
C LEU A 18 7.85 1.77 27.80
N GLU A 19 6.94 1.07 28.46
CA GLU A 19 5.54 1.46 28.61
C GLU A 19 5.39 2.86 29.21
N ASP A 20 6.20 3.18 30.23
CA ASP A 20 6.11 4.43 30.98
C ASP A 20 6.65 5.63 30.18
N HIS A 21 7.41 5.37 29.11
CA HIS A 21 8.07 6.39 28.30
C HIS A 21 7.34 6.72 26.99
N VAL A 22 6.31 5.96 26.62
CA VAL A 22 5.47 6.26 25.45
C VAL A 22 4.19 6.96 25.91
N PRO A 23 3.97 8.25 25.58
CA PRO A 23 2.80 9.00 26.02
C PRO A 23 1.48 8.31 25.63
N ALA A 24 0.46 8.35 26.50
CA ALA A 24 -0.83 7.71 26.27
C ALA A 24 -1.53 8.16 24.96
N GLN A 25 -1.31 9.41 24.54
CA GLN A 25 -1.90 10.01 23.34
C GLN A 25 -1.05 9.79 22.08
N HIS A 26 0.03 9.02 22.17
CA HIS A 26 0.93 8.78 21.04
C HIS A 26 0.24 7.94 19.96
N LEU A 27 0.37 8.33 18.69
CA LEU A 27 -0.28 7.67 17.54
C LEU A 27 -0.11 6.14 17.54
N LEU A 28 1.11 5.66 17.80
CA LEU A 28 1.40 4.22 17.81
C LEU A 28 0.62 3.46 18.89
N ARG A 29 0.19 4.10 19.98
CA ARG A 29 -0.70 3.45 20.97
C ARG A 29 -2.11 3.26 20.41
N SER A 30 -2.64 4.28 19.74
CA SER A 30 -3.95 4.17 19.09
C SER A 30 -3.93 3.12 17.98
N ILE A 31 -2.83 3.01 17.23
CA ILE A 31 -2.66 1.95 16.23
C ILE A 31 -2.53 0.57 16.89
N ASP A 32 -1.71 0.44 17.94
CA ASP A 32 -1.48 -0.83 18.64
C ASP A 32 -2.77 -1.43 19.21
N GLN A 33 -3.71 -0.58 19.66
CA GLN A 33 -5.03 -1.01 20.13
C GLN A 33 -5.90 -1.65 19.04
N CYS A 34 -5.68 -1.28 17.77
CA CYS A 34 -6.45 -1.79 16.64
C CYS A 34 -5.69 -2.86 15.83
N LEU A 35 -4.36 -2.89 15.96
CA LEU A 35 -3.46 -3.80 15.26
C LEU A 35 -3.31 -5.11 16.02
N ASP A 36 -4.30 -5.99 15.86
CA ASP A 36 -4.20 -7.38 16.27
C ASP A 36 -3.62 -8.25 15.13
N LEU A 37 -2.54 -8.97 15.45
CA LEU A 37 -1.76 -9.82 14.55
C LEU A 37 -1.67 -11.27 15.09
N SER A 38 -2.57 -11.67 16.00
CA SER A 38 -2.53 -12.99 16.66
C SER A 38 -2.47 -14.16 15.67
N ASP A 39 -3.24 -14.05 14.59
CA ASP A 39 -3.42 -15.13 13.60
C ASP A 39 -2.31 -15.15 12.55
N LEU A 40 -1.44 -14.14 12.53
CA LEU A 40 -0.38 -13.98 11.54
C LEU A 40 0.58 -15.17 11.52
N ARG A 41 0.99 -15.63 12.71
CA ARG A 41 1.92 -16.75 12.84
C ARG A 41 1.29 -18.06 12.38
N ALA A 42 0.03 -18.29 12.72
CA ALA A 42 -0.72 -19.46 12.26
C ALA A 42 -0.86 -19.45 10.73
N TYR A 43 -1.24 -18.30 10.16
CA TYR A 43 -1.37 -18.13 8.72
C TYR A 43 -0.07 -18.43 7.95
N LEU A 44 1.07 -18.06 8.52
CA LEU A 44 2.37 -18.24 7.89
C LEU A 44 3.03 -19.60 8.18
N THR A 45 2.42 -20.46 9.00
CA THR A 45 3.09 -21.69 9.50
C THR A 45 3.64 -22.56 8.37
N ASP A 46 2.85 -22.79 7.31
CA ASP A 46 3.25 -23.66 6.18
C ASP A 46 4.36 -23.06 5.31
N PHE A 47 4.65 -21.76 5.45
CA PHE A 47 5.69 -21.05 4.70
C PHE A 47 7.03 -20.99 5.45
N TYR A 48 7.07 -21.52 6.67
CA TYR A 48 8.27 -21.56 7.51
C TYR A 48 8.73 -23.01 7.71
N SER A 49 10.05 -23.21 7.61
CA SER A 49 10.65 -24.52 7.85
C SER A 49 10.67 -24.81 9.35
N PRO A 50 10.30 -26.03 9.80
CA PRO A 50 10.44 -26.44 11.19
C PRO A 50 11.92 -26.65 11.59
N ILE A 51 12.84 -26.69 10.63
CA ILE A 51 14.27 -26.96 10.83
C ILE A 51 15.10 -25.81 10.26
N GLY A 52 16.11 -25.36 11.01
CA GLY A 52 17.08 -24.36 10.56
C GLY A 52 17.28 -23.22 11.56
N CYS A 53 17.93 -22.15 11.10
CA CYS A 53 18.08 -20.92 11.89
C CYS A 53 16.71 -20.23 12.01
N PRO A 54 16.25 -19.86 13.22
CA PRO A 54 15.01 -19.13 13.40
C PRO A 54 14.99 -17.88 12.53
N SER A 55 13.92 -17.72 11.75
CA SER A 55 13.73 -16.50 10.98
C SER A 55 13.20 -15.37 11.87
N ILE A 56 13.27 -14.14 11.36
CA ILE A 56 12.72 -12.97 12.04
C ILE A 56 11.20 -13.12 12.16
N ASP A 57 10.65 -12.72 13.30
CA ASP A 57 9.22 -12.76 13.56
C ASP A 57 8.45 -11.92 12.53
N PRO A 58 7.48 -12.50 11.80
CA PRO A 58 6.67 -11.74 10.84
C PRO A 58 5.88 -10.61 11.50
N GLU A 59 5.48 -10.74 12.77
CA GLU A 59 4.77 -9.68 13.50
C GLU A 59 5.63 -8.42 13.63
N LEU A 60 6.89 -8.62 14.04
CA LEU A 60 7.89 -7.55 14.12
C LEU A 60 8.05 -6.85 12.76
N MET A 61 8.15 -7.61 11.69
CA MET A 61 8.31 -7.04 10.34
C MET A 61 7.11 -6.19 9.93
N VAL A 62 5.89 -6.66 10.17
CA VAL A 62 4.66 -5.90 9.87
C VAL A 62 4.60 -4.62 10.69
N ARG A 63 4.88 -4.69 12.00
CA ARG A 63 4.92 -3.51 12.89
C ARG A 63 5.94 -2.47 12.42
N MET A 64 7.15 -2.91 12.05
CA MET A 64 8.16 -2.01 11.49
C MET A 64 7.66 -1.34 10.20
N LEU A 65 7.01 -2.08 9.30
CA LEU A 65 6.45 -1.50 8.07
C LEU A 65 5.38 -0.45 8.37
N VAL A 66 4.49 -0.71 9.33
CA VAL A 66 3.48 0.26 9.78
C VAL A 66 4.13 1.55 10.27
N VAL A 67 5.18 1.47 11.10
CA VAL A 67 5.97 2.65 11.50
C VAL A 67 6.51 3.40 10.27
N GLY A 68 7.08 2.66 9.32
CA GLY A 68 7.59 3.23 8.08
C GLY A 68 6.54 4.04 7.31
N TYR A 69 5.32 3.51 7.18
CA TYR A 69 4.22 4.19 6.51
C TYR A 69 3.68 5.39 7.31
N CYS A 70 3.50 5.25 8.62
CA CYS A 70 2.97 6.32 9.48
C CYS A 70 3.87 7.56 9.51
N TYR A 71 5.19 7.36 9.49
CA TYR A 71 6.17 8.45 9.58
C TYR A 71 6.86 8.78 8.24
N GLY A 72 6.39 8.19 7.13
CA GLY A 72 6.92 8.46 5.79
C GLY A 72 8.37 8.02 5.58
N ILE A 73 8.85 7.02 6.33
CA ILE A 73 10.20 6.45 6.19
C ILE A 73 10.17 5.45 5.04
N ARG A 74 10.60 5.91 3.85
CA ARG A 74 10.56 5.09 2.62
C ARG A 74 11.74 4.12 2.47
N SER A 75 12.80 4.29 3.24
CA SER A 75 14.00 3.44 3.18
C SER A 75 13.98 2.44 4.31
N GLU A 76 14.02 1.15 4.00
CA GLU A 76 14.10 0.07 5.00
C GLU A 76 15.37 0.15 5.83
N ARG A 77 16.47 0.63 5.25
CA ARG A 77 17.73 0.88 5.99
C ARG A 77 17.51 1.94 7.06
N ARG A 78 16.90 3.06 6.67
CA ARG A 78 16.54 4.13 7.59
C ARG A 78 15.52 3.65 8.62
N LEU A 79 14.55 2.82 8.22
CA LEU A 79 13.57 2.25 9.14
C LEU A 79 14.24 1.43 10.24
N CYS A 80 15.20 0.57 9.90
CA CYS A 80 15.98 -0.17 10.89
C CYS A 80 16.76 0.76 11.84
N GLU A 81 17.38 1.82 11.31
CA GLU A 81 18.08 2.83 12.12
C GLU A 81 17.12 3.57 13.07
N GLU A 82 15.98 4.02 12.57
CA GLU A 82 14.97 4.73 13.34
C GLU A 82 14.36 3.84 14.43
N VAL A 83 14.09 2.56 14.14
CA VAL A 83 13.63 1.58 15.14
C VAL A 83 14.73 1.27 16.16
N HIS A 84 16.00 1.32 15.77
CA HIS A 84 17.10 1.17 16.72
C HIS A 84 17.18 2.34 17.71
N LEU A 85 16.97 3.57 17.23
CA LEU A 85 17.18 4.80 18.00
C LEU A 85 15.95 5.27 18.79
N ASN A 86 14.72 4.96 18.34
CA ASN A 86 13.50 5.55 18.87
C ASN A 86 12.75 4.60 19.82
N LEU A 87 12.59 5.00 21.07
CA LEU A 87 11.91 4.21 22.11
C LEU A 87 10.45 3.89 21.78
N ALA A 88 9.70 4.82 21.18
CA ALA A 88 8.30 4.58 20.81
C ALA A 88 8.19 3.55 19.68
N TYR A 89 9.15 3.53 18.77
CA TYR A 89 9.17 2.55 17.67
C TYR A 89 9.54 1.17 18.18
N ARG A 90 10.51 1.07 19.10
CA ARG A 90 10.85 -0.19 19.79
C ARG A 90 9.66 -0.74 20.57
N TRP A 91 9.01 0.12 21.36
CA TRP A 91 7.80 -0.22 22.11
C TRP A 91 6.70 -0.79 21.20
N PHE A 92 6.41 -0.10 20.11
CA PHE A 92 5.39 -0.54 19.15
C PHE A 92 5.75 -1.85 18.45
N CYS A 93 7.04 -2.06 18.18
CA CYS A 93 7.59 -3.28 17.58
C CYS A 93 7.78 -4.43 18.58
N ARG A 94 7.38 -4.26 19.84
CA ARG A 94 7.58 -5.24 20.93
C ARG A 94 9.06 -5.60 21.16
N LEU A 95 9.97 -4.67 20.89
CA LEU A 95 11.40 -4.81 21.14
C LEU A 95 11.77 -4.14 22.48
N GLY A 96 12.44 -4.87 23.36
CA GLY A 96 13.13 -4.35 24.54
C GLY A 96 14.32 -3.45 24.17
N LEU A 97 15.08 -2.92 25.13
CA LEU A 97 16.23 -2.05 24.81
C LEU A 97 17.42 -2.80 24.19
N GLU A 98 17.61 -4.06 24.58
CA GLU A 98 18.76 -4.88 24.20
C GLU A 98 18.51 -5.74 22.95
N ASP A 99 17.25 -5.84 22.52
CA ASP A 99 16.87 -6.68 21.38
C ASP A 99 17.50 -6.18 20.06
N GLU A 100 17.92 -7.12 19.22
CA GLU A 100 18.52 -6.79 17.93
C GLU A 100 17.43 -6.34 16.93
N VAL A 101 17.71 -5.27 16.19
CA VAL A 101 16.83 -4.85 15.09
C VAL A 101 17.19 -5.64 13.82
N PRO A 102 16.21 -6.21 13.10
CA PRO A 102 16.48 -6.95 11.88
C PRO A 102 17.26 -6.16 10.84
N ASN A 103 18.09 -6.86 10.06
CA ASN A 103 18.76 -6.26 8.91
C ASN A 103 17.74 -5.91 7.80
N HIS A 104 17.89 -4.73 7.19
CA HIS A 104 17.04 -4.26 6.08
C HIS A 104 16.85 -5.29 4.94
N SER A 105 17.86 -6.12 4.64
CA SER A 105 17.75 -7.13 3.59
C SER A 105 16.68 -8.19 3.86
N THR A 106 16.27 -8.38 5.12
CA THR A 106 15.21 -9.30 5.53
C THR A 106 13.85 -8.90 4.95
N PHE A 107 13.57 -7.59 4.83
CA PHE A 107 12.31 -7.10 4.26
C PHE A 107 12.17 -7.49 2.79
N SER A 108 13.18 -7.16 1.97
CA SER A 108 13.17 -7.55 0.56
C SER A 108 13.10 -9.07 0.36
N LYS A 109 13.86 -9.86 1.13
CA LYS A 109 13.84 -11.33 1.05
C LYS A 109 12.45 -11.92 1.36
N ASN A 110 11.80 -11.48 2.44
CA ASN A 110 10.46 -11.98 2.77
C ASN A 110 9.38 -11.44 1.84
N ARG A 111 9.46 -10.16 1.43
CA ARG A 111 8.52 -9.56 0.47
C ARG A 111 8.48 -10.33 -0.84
N HIS A 112 9.63 -10.77 -1.34
CA HIS A 112 9.73 -11.49 -2.61
C HIS A 112 9.62 -13.02 -2.49
N GLY A 113 9.71 -13.57 -1.27
CA GLY A 113 9.47 -14.99 -0.99
C GLY A 113 8.18 -15.14 -0.22
N ARG A 114 8.29 -15.58 1.04
CA ARG A 114 7.18 -15.97 1.93
C ARG A 114 5.96 -15.07 1.88
N PHE A 115 6.11 -13.73 1.93
CA PHE A 115 4.97 -12.81 1.97
C PHE A 115 4.22 -12.74 0.64
N ARG A 116 4.92 -12.93 -0.49
CA ARG A 116 4.30 -13.05 -1.80
C ARG A 116 3.64 -14.41 -1.97
N ASP A 117 4.37 -15.48 -1.62
CA ASP A 117 3.90 -16.86 -1.79
C ASP A 117 2.64 -17.15 -0.94
N SER A 118 2.54 -16.48 0.21
CA SER A 118 1.37 -16.56 1.11
C SER A 118 0.32 -15.50 0.85
N ASP A 119 0.51 -14.57 -0.08
CA ASP A 119 -0.38 -13.41 -0.26
C ASP A 119 -0.66 -12.63 1.04
N LEU A 120 0.37 -12.52 1.90
CA LEU A 120 0.25 -12.03 3.27
C LEU A 120 -0.40 -10.66 3.36
N PHE A 121 -0.01 -9.72 2.50
CA PHE A 121 -0.53 -8.35 2.56
C PHE A 121 -2.01 -8.29 2.19
N ARG A 122 -2.47 -9.15 1.26
CA ARG A 122 -3.89 -9.26 0.93
C ARG A 122 -4.68 -9.84 2.10
N TRP A 123 -4.16 -10.91 2.70
CA TRP A 123 -4.78 -11.51 3.89
C TRP A 123 -4.89 -10.50 5.05
N LEU A 124 -3.80 -9.78 5.35
CA LEU A 124 -3.77 -8.78 6.41
C LEU A 124 -4.73 -7.61 6.11
N PHE A 125 -4.77 -7.15 4.86
CA PHE A 125 -5.71 -6.11 4.41
C PHE A 125 -7.17 -6.54 4.67
N ASN A 126 -7.52 -7.78 4.31
CA ASN A 126 -8.84 -8.32 4.54
C ASN A 126 -9.18 -8.45 6.02
N GLU A 127 -8.20 -8.80 6.86
CA GLU A 127 -8.41 -8.91 8.31
C GLU A 127 -8.68 -7.53 8.95
N VAL A 128 -7.95 -6.51 8.53
CA VAL A 128 -8.23 -5.12 8.93
C VAL A 128 -9.63 -4.71 8.50
N LEU A 129 -10.04 -5.05 7.27
CA LEU A 129 -11.36 -4.71 6.75
C LEU A 129 -12.49 -5.41 7.52
N ARG A 130 -12.35 -6.69 7.88
CA ARG A 130 -13.32 -7.40 8.73
C ARG A 130 -13.53 -6.69 10.07
N ARG A 131 -12.47 -6.16 10.66
CA ARG A 131 -12.57 -5.38 11.91
C ARG A 131 -13.26 -4.04 11.70
N CYS A 132 -12.97 -3.34 10.59
CA CYS A 132 -13.71 -2.13 10.23
C CYS A 132 -15.21 -2.41 10.08
N MET A 133 -15.57 -3.52 9.43
CA MET A 133 -16.96 -3.96 9.29
C MET A 133 -17.59 -4.29 10.66
N ALA A 134 -16.89 -5.05 11.52
CA ALA A 134 -17.35 -5.38 12.86
C ALA A 134 -17.54 -4.13 13.75
N ALA A 135 -16.72 -3.11 13.55
CA ALA A 135 -16.85 -1.80 14.20
C ALA A 135 -17.94 -0.91 13.59
N GLY A 136 -18.62 -1.35 12.52
CA GLY A 136 -19.68 -0.60 11.85
C GLY A 136 -19.19 0.58 11.00
N LEU A 137 -17.90 0.60 10.65
CA LEU A 137 -17.25 1.63 9.83
C LEU A 137 -17.46 1.45 8.32
N VAL A 138 -18.12 0.36 7.90
CA VAL A 138 -18.45 0.09 6.50
C VAL A 138 -19.96 0.05 6.35
N LYS A 139 -20.53 0.89 5.48
CA LYS A 139 -21.98 0.92 5.20
C LYS A 139 -22.36 0.18 3.91
N GLY A 140 -21.48 0.13 2.92
CA GLY A 140 -21.72 -0.58 1.66
C GLY A 140 -22.58 0.19 0.65
N GLU A 141 -22.91 1.47 0.90
CA GLU A 141 -23.87 2.19 0.08
C GLU A 141 -23.27 2.86 -1.16
N GLY A 142 -22.07 3.41 -1.04
CA GLY A 142 -21.47 4.25 -2.07
C GLY A 142 -19.97 4.03 -2.12
N PHE A 143 -19.47 3.55 -3.26
CA PHE A 143 -18.05 3.29 -3.46
C PHE A 143 -17.41 4.29 -4.42
N ALA A 144 -16.23 4.82 -4.10
CA ALA A 144 -15.45 5.74 -4.95
C ALA A 144 -14.19 5.08 -5.51
N VAL A 145 -13.74 5.52 -6.70
CA VAL A 145 -12.49 5.08 -7.35
C VAL A 145 -11.57 6.26 -7.69
N ASP A 146 -10.28 6.15 -7.33
CA ASP A 146 -9.20 7.11 -7.63
C ASP A 146 -7.89 6.37 -7.97
N ALA A 147 -7.01 6.97 -8.80
CA ALA A 147 -5.74 6.36 -9.19
C ALA A 147 -4.64 7.34 -9.69
N SER A 148 -3.41 7.15 -9.19
CA SER A 148 -2.14 7.08 -9.96
C SER A 148 -0.91 7.16 -9.04
N ILE A 149 0.11 6.34 -9.30
CA ILE A 149 1.42 6.38 -8.64
C ILE A 149 2.54 6.35 -9.68
N LYS A 150 3.58 7.17 -9.45
CA LYS A 150 4.77 7.19 -10.29
C LYS A 150 5.61 5.92 -10.07
N ALA A 151 5.99 5.24 -11.14
CA ALA A 151 6.90 4.11 -11.07
C ALA A 151 8.33 4.57 -10.78
N ASP A 152 9.10 3.75 -10.07
CA ASP A 152 10.54 3.98 -9.86
C ASP A 152 11.35 3.54 -11.09
N ALA A 153 11.06 4.20 -12.22
CA ALA A 153 11.68 3.93 -13.51
C ALA A 153 12.17 5.23 -14.14
N SER A 154 13.43 5.24 -14.56
CA SER A 154 14.03 6.40 -15.21
C SER A 154 13.43 6.60 -16.60
N ARG A 155 13.04 7.85 -16.89
CA ARG A 155 12.48 8.27 -18.18
C ARG A 155 13.43 8.07 -19.36
N GLN A 156 14.74 8.08 -19.07
CA GLN A 156 15.83 7.90 -20.04
C GLN A 156 16.07 6.42 -20.35
N ARG A 157 15.66 5.50 -19.47
CA ARG A 157 15.83 4.04 -19.66
C ARG A 157 14.59 3.42 -20.29
N GLY A 158 14.05 4.07 -21.33
CA GLY A 158 12.93 3.54 -22.08
C GLY A 158 13.28 3.36 -23.56
N ALA A 159 12.80 2.27 -24.14
CA ALA A 159 13.03 1.89 -25.53
C ALA A 159 11.69 1.71 -26.28
N ALA A 160 11.72 1.71 -27.61
CA ALA A 160 10.55 1.39 -28.41
C ALA A 160 10.18 -0.10 -28.21
N GLY A 161 8.89 -0.42 -28.10
CA GLY A 161 8.45 -1.75 -27.67
C GLY A 161 8.94 -2.92 -28.54
N GLY A 162 9.15 -2.69 -29.84
CA GLY A 162 9.63 -3.72 -30.77
C GLY A 162 11.16 -3.83 -30.90
N GLU A 163 11.93 -2.96 -30.24
CA GLU A 163 13.39 -2.87 -30.40
C GLU A 163 14.17 -3.45 -29.20
N VAL A 164 13.50 -4.07 -28.23
CA VAL A 164 14.14 -4.55 -27.00
C VAL A 164 14.55 -6.01 -27.13
N ASP A 165 15.85 -6.28 -27.02
CA ASP A 165 16.37 -7.64 -26.85
C ASP A 165 16.29 -8.08 -25.38
N TRP A 166 15.20 -8.75 -25.03
CA TRP A 166 14.97 -9.26 -23.67
C TRP A 166 15.91 -10.40 -23.25
N ARG A 167 16.73 -10.93 -24.17
CA ARG A 167 17.71 -11.98 -23.87
C ARG A 167 19.02 -11.41 -23.34
N ASP A 168 19.21 -10.09 -23.39
CA ASP A 168 20.38 -9.41 -22.84
C ASP A 168 20.47 -9.62 -21.31
N PRO A 169 21.55 -10.26 -20.80
CA PRO A 169 21.76 -10.41 -19.36
C PRO A 169 21.76 -9.09 -18.58
N ALA A 170 22.14 -7.97 -19.21
CA ALA A 170 22.12 -6.64 -18.59
C ALA A 170 20.69 -6.13 -18.31
N LEU A 171 19.70 -6.67 -19.02
CA LEU A 171 18.27 -6.36 -18.86
C LEU A 171 17.53 -7.40 -18.02
N SER A 172 18.18 -8.51 -17.63
CA SER A 172 17.60 -9.62 -16.87
C SER A 172 17.37 -9.29 -15.37
N SER A 173 16.85 -8.09 -15.10
CA SER A 173 16.36 -7.75 -13.77
C SER A 173 15.19 -8.68 -13.39
N ARG A 174 14.93 -8.82 -12.10
CA ARG A 174 13.77 -9.62 -11.63
C ARG A 174 12.45 -9.10 -12.19
N ALA A 175 12.23 -7.80 -12.21
CA ALA A 175 11.01 -7.20 -12.75
C ALA A 175 10.81 -7.55 -14.24
N VAL A 176 11.90 -7.59 -15.01
CA VAL A 176 11.88 -8.02 -16.41
C VAL A 176 11.57 -9.50 -16.54
N ARG A 177 12.19 -10.36 -15.72
CA ARG A 177 11.90 -11.80 -15.72
C ARG A 177 10.43 -12.10 -15.37
N GLU A 178 9.92 -11.49 -14.30
CA GLU A 178 8.52 -11.65 -13.89
C GLU A 178 7.54 -11.13 -14.95
N TYR A 179 7.87 -10.01 -15.60
CA TYR A 179 7.09 -9.51 -16.73
C TYR A 179 7.01 -10.53 -17.87
N LEU A 180 8.16 -11.11 -18.26
CA LEU A 180 8.23 -12.09 -19.34
C LEU A 180 7.52 -13.41 -18.99
N GLU A 181 7.58 -13.84 -17.73
CA GLU A 181 6.86 -15.02 -17.23
C GLU A 181 5.35 -14.81 -17.20
N ALA A 182 4.89 -13.58 -16.94
CA ALA A 182 3.47 -13.23 -16.86
C ALA A 182 2.82 -12.92 -18.23
N LEU A 183 3.60 -12.80 -19.31
CA LEU A 183 3.05 -12.65 -20.66
C LEU A 183 2.49 -14.00 -21.13
N ASP A 184 1.16 -14.11 -21.20
CA ASP A 184 0.49 -15.18 -21.91
C ASP A 184 0.39 -14.87 -23.42
N GLU A 185 -0.01 -15.88 -24.22
CA GLU A 185 -0.13 -15.74 -25.69
C GLU A 185 -1.14 -14.65 -26.10
N GLU A 186 -2.14 -14.35 -25.27
CA GLU A 186 -3.13 -13.28 -25.50
C GLU A 186 -2.58 -11.88 -25.19
N ALA A 187 -1.76 -11.73 -24.14
CA ALA A 187 -1.08 -10.48 -23.79
C ALA A 187 0.01 -10.11 -24.82
N LEU A 188 0.60 -11.10 -25.47
CA LEU A 188 1.52 -10.92 -26.60
C LEU A 188 0.80 -10.44 -27.88
N ALA A 189 -0.52 -10.66 -27.99
CA ALA A 189 -1.33 -10.21 -29.13
C ALA A 189 -1.80 -8.75 -29.02
N GLU A 190 -1.69 -8.12 -27.84
CA GLU A 190 -1.93 -6.68 -27.70
C GLU A 190 -0.81 -5.86 -28.36
N ALA A 191 -1.18 -4.71 -28.93
CA ALA A 191 -0.21 -3.80 -29.52
C ALA A 191 0.80 -3.31 -28.47
N LEU A 192 2.06 -3.71 -28.64
CA LEU A 192 3.16 -3.29 -27.77
C LEU A 192 3.16 -1.76 -27.60
N PRO A 193 3.29 -1.26 -26.35
CA PRO A 193 3.28 0.16 -26.11
C PRO A 193 4.45 0.83 -26.82
N LYS A 194 4.22 2.06 -27.29
CA LYS A 194 5.23 2.86 -28.03
C LYS A 194 6.56 3.01 -27.29
N LYS A 195 6.53 2.98 -25.96
CA LYS A 195 7.71 3.09 -25.11
C LYS A 195 7.58 2.15 -23.91
N ILE A 196 8.55 1.27 -23.75
CA ILE A 196 8.68 0.30 -22.65
C ILE A 196 9.86 0.72 -21.77
N SER A 197 9.74 0.57 -20.45
CA SER A 197 10.85 0.77 -19.52
C SER A 197 11.73 -0.49 -19.47
N LEU A 198 13.03 -0.31 -19.60
CA LEU A 198 14.02 -1.39 -19.50
C LEU A 198 14.23 -1.87 -18.05
N THR A 199 13.80 -1.07 -17.09
CA THR A 199 13.92 -1.39 -15.65
C THR A 199 12.63 -2.02 -15.11
N ASP A 200 11.49 -1.62 -15.65
CA ASP A 200 10.17 -2.05 -15.20
C ASP A 200 9.17 -2.07 -16.37
N PRO A 201 9.13 -3.15 -17.16
CA PRO A 201 8.35 -3.20 -18.40
C PRO A 201 6.83 -3.13 -18.20
N GLN A 202 6.32 -3.49 -17.01
CA GLN A 202 4.90 -3.44 -16.68
C GLN A 202 4.37 -2.00 -16.52
N SER A 203 5.26 -1.05 -16.20
CA SER A 203 4.91 0.36 -16.07
C SER A 203 4.53 1.00 -17.41
N ARG A 204 3.61 1.96 -17.40
CA ARG A 204 3.15 2.63 -18.63
C ARG A 204 3.66 4.05 -18.74
N TRP A 205 4.05 4.43 -19.96
CA TRP A 205 4.44 5.79 -20.29
C TRP A 205 3.20 6.69 -20.35
N THR A 206 3.08 7.61 -19.39
CA THR A 206 1.95 8.54 -19.25
C THR A 206 2.44 9.97 -19.00
N ALA A 207 1.56 10.95 -19.13
CA ALA A 207 1.88 12.35 -18.83
C ALA A 207 0.75 13.00 -18.05
N ALA A 208 1.09 13.66 -16.94
CA ALA A 208 0.16 14.58 -16.30
C ALA A 208 -0.01 15.85 -17.16
N PRO A 209 -1.19 16.50 -17.15
CA PRO A 209 -1.42 17.73 -17.91
C PRO A 209 -0.35 18.80 -17.62
N GLY A 210 0.33 19.28 -18.67
CA GLY A 210 1.40 20.29 -18.56
C GLY A 210 2.73 19.81 -17.98
N GLY A 211 2.84 18.53 -17.64
CA GLY A 211 4.04 17.91 -17.08
C GLY A 211 4.79 17.03 -18.08
N PRO A 212 6.05 16.68 -17.78
CA PRO A 212 6.85 15.86 -18.67
C PRO A 212 6.51 14.37 -18.48
N ALA A 213 6.31 13.62 -19.58
CA ALA A 213 5.82 12.23 -19.55
C ALA A 213 6.73 11.25 -18.80
N TYR A 214 6.22 10.39 -17.93
CA TYR A 214 6.96 9.46 -17.07
C TYR A 214 6.33 8.06 -17.05
N PHE A 215 7.03 7.08 -16.48
CA PHE A 215 6.49 5.73 -16.27
C PHE A 215 5.67 5.66 -14.98
N ALA A 216 4.47 5.08 -15.04
CA ALA A 216 3.52 5.06 -13.93
C ALA A 216 2.70 3.77 -13.86
N TYR A 217 2.13 3.56 -12.67
CA TYR A 217 1.06 2.62 -12.38
C TYR A 217 -0.18 3.39 -11.93
N SER A 218 -1.32 2.71 -12.00
CA SER A 218 -2.56 3.16 -11.44
C SER A 218 -2.89 2.29 -10.24
N THR A 219 -2.86 2.88 -9.05
CA THR A 219 -3.35 2.23 -7.83
C THR A 219 -4.82 2.57 -7.68
N ASN A 220 -5.66 1.66 -8.11
CA ASN A 220 -7.10 1.84 -8.06
C ASN A 220 -7.57 1.46 -6.66
N TYR A 221 -8.23 2.39 -5.99
CA TYR A 221 -8.86 2.16 -4.69
C TYR A 221 -10.35 2.01 -4.87
N LEU A 222 -10.98 1.10 -4.14
CA LEU A 222 -12.43 1.05 -3.98
C LEU A 222 -12.74 1.51 -2.55
N ILE A 223 -13.44 2.63 -2.38
CA ILE A 223 -13.57 3.30 -1.07
C ILE A 223 -15.03 3.42 -0.66
N ASP A 224 -15.42 2.90 0.51
CA ASP A 224 -16.71 3.18 1.14
C ASP A 224 -16.77 4.65 1.58
N THR A 225 -17.77 5.37 1.07
CA THR A 225 -17.81 6.84 1.15
C THR A 225 -18.27 7.40 2.49
N GLU A 226 -18.87 6.60 3.37
CA GLU A 226 -19.39 7.11 4.65
C GLU A 226 -18.23 7.44 5.61
N HIS A 227 -17.30 6.49 5.77
CA HIS A 227 -16.17 6.63 6.70
C HIS A 227 -14.81 6.63 5.99
N GLY A 228 -14.79 6.54 4.65
CA GLY A 228 -13.56 6.57 3.86
C GLY A 228 -12.75 5.27 3.96
N VAL A 229 -13.40 4.14 4.21
CA VAL A 229 -12.73 2.84 4.36
C VAL A 229 -12.41 2.28 2.98
N ILE A 230 -11.16 1.91 2.76
CA ILE A 230 -10.74 1.23 1.53
C ILE A 230 -11.24 -0.21 1.59
N MET A 231 -12.14 -0.55 0.68
CA MET A 231 -12.78 -1.87 0.52
C MET A 231 -11.94 -2.83 -0.32
N ASP A 232 -11.24 -2.32 -1.34
CA ASP A 232 -10.29 -3.09 -2.14
C ASP A 232 -9.26 -2.17 -2.80
N VAL A 233 -8.15 -2.76 -3.24
CA VAL A 233 -7.08 -2.12 -3.99
C VAL A 233 -6.64 -3.03 -5.11
N GLU A 234 -6.48 -2.46 -6.31
CA GLU A 234 -5.93 -3.13 -7.48
C GLU A 234 -4.89 -2.24 -8.17
N ALA A 235 -3.66 -2.73 -8.28
CA ALA A 235 -2.61 -2.03 -9.00
C ALA A 235 -2.61 -2.48 -10.47
N THR A 236 -2.81 -1.54 -11.38
CA THR A 236 -2.78 -1.79 -12.82
C THR A 236 -1.74 -0.94 -13.52
N PRO A 237 -1.26 -1.34 -14.71
CA PRO A 237 -0.53 -0.43 -15.59
C PRO A 237 -1.36 0.84 -15.81
N ALA A 238 -0.71 2.02 -15.90
CA ALA A 238 -1.41 3.31 -16.08
C ALA A 238 -2.03 3.44 -17.48
N HIS A 239 -3.09 2.69 -17.71
CA HIS A 239 -3.82 2.53 -18.94
C HIS A 239 -5.32 2.55 -18.63
N ARG A 240 -6.05 3.48 -19.26
CA ARG A 240 -7.45 3.76 -18.92
C ARG A 240 -8.37 2.53 -18.97
N THR A 241 -8.18 1.62 -19.92
CA THR A 241 -8.98 0.39 -20.00
C THR A 241 -8.74 -0.49 -18.77
N ALA A 242 -7.47 -0.65 -18.37
CA ALA A 242 -7.11 -1.45 -17.20
C ALA A 242 -7.63 -0.83 -15.88
N GLU A 243 -7.65 0.50 -15.77
CA GLU A 243 -8.29 1.20 -14.64
C GLU A 243 -9.79 0.91 -14.56
N VAL A 244 -10.51 0.97 -15.69
CA VAL A 244 -11.95 0.70 -15.73
C VAL A 244 -12.23 -0.77 -15.40
N ASP A 245 -11.49 -1.70 -15.97
CA ASP A 245 -11.70 -3.13 -15.71
C ASP A 245 -11.32 -3.53 -14.28
N SER A 246 -10.29 -2.88 -13.69
CA SER A 246 -9.95 -3.08 -12.27
C SER A 246 -11.12 -2.79 -11.34
N THR A 247 -12.01 -1.86 -11.71
CA THR A 247 -13.20 -1.53 -10.91
C THR A 247 -14.15 -2.73 -10.84
N LYS A 248 -14.28 -3.50 -11.92
CA LYS A 248 -15.11 -4.71 -11.94
C LYS A 248 -14.51 -5.77 -11.04
N THR A 249 -13.21 -6.04 -11.20
CA THR A 249 -12.45 -6.99 -10.38
C THR A 249 -12.58 -6.67 -8.89
N MET A 250 -12.42 -5.39 -8.52
CA MET A 250 -12.51 -4.98 -7.12
C MET A 250 -13.91 -5.18 -6.54
N VAL A 251 -14.96 -4.84 -7.28
CA VAL A 251 -16.35 -5.04 -6.83
C VAL A 251 -16.67 -6.54 -6.70
N GLU A 252 -16.28 -7.35 -7.67
CA GLU A 252 -16.50 -8.81 -7.64
C GLU A 252 -15.76 -9.48 -6.48
N ARG A 253 -14.54 -9.05 -6.19
CA ARG A 253 -13.77 -9.55 -5.06
C ARG A 253 -14.38 -9.15 -3.72
N VAL A 254 -14.85 -7.91 -3.58
CA VAL A 254 -15.56 -7.48 -2.35
C VAL A 254 -16.85 -8.27 -2.15
N GLU A 255 -17.63 -8.50 -3.20
CA GLU A 255 -18.81 -9.34 -3.13
C GLU A 255 -18.48 -10.77 -2.71
N ALA A 256 -17.49 -11.40 -3.36
CA ALA A 256 -17.10 -12.77 -3.06
C ALA A 256 -16.55 -12.95 -1.63
N GLN A 257 -15.86 -11.93 -1.10
CA GLN A 257 -15.21 -12.01 0.21
C GLN A 257 -16.09 -11.55 1.37
N PHE A 258 -16.98 -10.58 1.15
CA PHE A 258 -17.73 -9.90 2.22
C PHE A 258 -19.25 -9.89 2.02
N ASP A 259 -19.77 -10.46 0.92
CA ASP A 259 -21.19 -10.44 0.56
C ASP A 259 -21.76 -9.00 0.50
N LEU A 260 -20.92 -8.06 0.05
CA LEU A 260 -21.24 -6.64 -0.07
C LEU A 260 -21.30 -6.22 -1.53
N THR A 261 -22.50 -5.85 -2.00
CA THR A 261 -22.70 -5.23 -3.31
C THR A 261 -22.99 -3.73 -3.13
N PRO A 262 -22.21 -2.82 -3.76
CA PRO A 262 -22.47 -1.40 -3.64
C PRO A 262 -23.75 -0.99 -4.36
N GLU A 263 -24.61 -0.21 -3.70
CA GLU A 263 -25.79 0.37 -4.35
C GLU A 263 -25.40 1.44 -5.39
N ARG A 264 -24.37 2.22 -5.06
CA ARG A 264 -23.86 3.33 -5.86
C ARG A 264 -22.36 3.17 -6.09
N LEU A 265 -21.96 3.40 -7.34
CA LEU A 265 -20.56 3.50 -7.74
C LEU A 265 -20.32 4.94 -8.23
N ILE A 266 -19.32 5.58 -7.65
CA ILE A 266 -18.91 6.95 -7.86
C ILE A 266 -17.50 6.91 -8.46
N GLY A 267 -17.28 7.68 -9.51
CA GLY A 267 -15.98 7.76 -10.15
C GLY A 267 -15.94 8.94 -11.11
N ASP A 268 -14.74 9.24 -11.57
CA ASP A 268 -14.52 10.27 -12.58
C ASP A 268 -15.22 9.95 -13.91
N THR A 269 -15.37 10.97 -14.75
CA THR A 269 -15.96 10.84 -16.10
C THR A 269 -15.30 9.73 -16.92
N ALA A 270 -14.04 9.41 -16.63
CA ALA A 270 -13.32 8.32 -17.27
C ALA A 270 -14.01 6.96 -17.14
N TYR A 271 -14.70 6.71 -16.01
CA TYR A 271 -15.41 5.47 -15.67
C TYR A 271 -16.85 5.41 -16.21
N GLY A 272 -17.39 6.53 -16.71
CA GLY A 272 -18.75 6.62 -17.26
C GLY A 272 -18.89 6.08 -18.69
N THR A 273 -18.21 5.01 -19.04
CA THR A 273 -18.26 4.42 -20.39
C THR A 273 -19.52 3.57 -20.58
N ALA A 274 -20.03 3.48 -21.81
CA ALA A 274 -21.21 2.67 -22.11
C ALA A 274 -21.07 1.19 -21.69
N PRO A 275 -19.92 0.52 -21.89
CA PRO A 275 -19.72 -0.85 -21.40
C PRO A 275 -19.81 -0.97 -19.86
N MET A 276 -19.28 0.01 -19.12
CA MET A 276 -19.33 0.01 -17.65
C MET A 276 -20.77 0.19 -17.14
N LEU A 277 -21.53 1.06 -17.80
CA LEU A 277 -22.94 1.28 -17.48
C LEU A 277 -23.81 0.06 -17.80
N ALA A 278 -23.55 -0.63 -18.92
CA ALA A 278 -24.22 -1.86 -19.30
C ALA A 278 -23.97 -2.97 -18.27
N TRP A 279 -22.69 -3.22 -17.93
CA TRP A 279 -22.30 -4.18 -16.89
C TRP A 279 -22.99 -3.91 -15.55
N ARG A 280 -23.05 -2.65 -15.10
CA ARG A 280 -23.76 -2.28 -13.87
C ARG A 280 -25.27 -2.53 -13.97
N SER A 281 -25.88 -2.24 -15.11
CA SER A 281 -27.31 -2.44 -15.34
C SER A 281 -27.68 -3.92 -15.29
N GLU A 282 -26.90 -4.77 -15.94
CA GLU A 282 -27.07 -6.23 -15.93
C GLU A 282 -26.97 -6.80 -14.52
N ARG A 283 -25.99 -6.36 -13.72
CA ARG A 283 -25.85 -6.76 -12.31
C ARG A 283 -27.04 -6.33 -11.45
N ARG A 284 -27.57 -5.13 -11.67
CA ARG A 284 -28.76 -4.65 -10.93
C ARG A 284 -30.01 -5.45 -11.32
N ALA A 285 -30.11 -5.92 -12.56
CA ALA A 285 -31.18 -6.83 -12.97
C ALA A 285 -31.02 -8.22 -12.32
N SER A 286 -29.79 -8.76 -12.28
CA SER A 286 -29.50 -10.06 -11.66
C SER A 286 -29.75 -10.07 -10.14
N SER A 287 -29.27 -9.06 -9.42
CA SER A 287 -29.51 -8.90 -7.97
C SER A 287 -30.99 -8.70 -7.60
N ARG A 288 -31.79 -8.09 -8.49
CA ARG A 288 -33.26 -8.03 -8.33
C ARG A 288 -33.94 -9.36 -8.62
N THR A 289 -33.40 -10.17 -9.53
CA THR A 289 -33.97 -11.48 -9.89
C THR A 289 -33.67 -12.55 -8.83
N CYS A 290 -32.52 -12.47 -8.15
CA CYS A 290 -32.17 -13.39 -7.05
C CYS A 290 -32.90 -13.11 -5.71
N ARG A 291 -33.68 -12.03 -5.58
CA ARG A 291 -34.52 -11.73 -4.39
C ARG A 291 -36.01 -12.03 -4.58
N CYS A 292 -36.41 -12.90 -5.52
CA CYS A 292 -37.82 -13.21 -5.77
C CYS A 292 -38.33 -14.49 -5.06
N GLY A 293 -38.26 -14.51 -3.73
CA GLY A 293 -39.03 -15.43 -2.88
C GLY A 293 -40.38 -14.87 -2.43
N THR A 294 -40.73 -13.63 -2.78
CA THR A 294 -42.03 -13.01 -2.47
C THR A 294 -42.44 -12.05 -3.58
N ARG A 295 -43.71 -12.13 -3.99
CA ARG A 295 -44.29 -11.42 -5.14
C ARG A 295 -44.11 -9.89 -5.04
N PRO A 296 -43.83 -9.17 -6.14
CA PRO A 296 -43.71 -7.72 -6.11
C PRO A 296 -45.09 -7.04 -6.11
N SER A 297 -45.29 -6.14 -5.15
CA SER A 297 -46.32 -5.09 -5.21
C SER A 297 -45.86 -4.00 -6.17
N ALA A 298 -46.73 -3.64 -7.12
CA ALA A 298 -46.48 -2.68 -8.17
C ALA A 298 -46.41 -1.24 -7.64
N ARG A 299 -45.18 -0.69 -7.56
CA ARG A 299 -44.82 0.70 -7.93
C ARG A 299 -43.39 0.99 -7.51
N THR A 300 -42.47 1.04 -8.46
CA THR A 300 -41.28 1.88 -8.33
C THR A 300 -40.92 2.39 -9.71
N THR A 301 -41.20 3.67 -9.92
CA THR A 301 -40.75 4.45 -11.07
C THR A 301 -39.24 4.37 -11.21
N ALA A 302 -38.77 4.13 -12.43
CA ALA A 302 -37.35 4.13 -12.76
C ALA A 302 -36.76 5.54 -12.54
N SER A 303 -35.85 5.68 -11.57
CA SER A 303 -35.01 6.88 -11.44
C SER A 303 -33.78 6.74 -12.36
N PRO A 304 -33.36 7.81 -13.06
CA PRO A 304 -32.25 7.77 -13.99
C PRO A 304 -30.91 7.54 -13.28
N VAL A 305 -30.02 6.83 -13.98
CA VAL A 305 -28.63 6.59 -13.58
C VAL A 305 -27.90 7.93 -13.53
N THR A 306 -27.47 8.35 -12.34
CA THR A 306 -26.67 9.57 -12.18
C THR A 306 -25.28 9.18 -11.70
N ILE A 307 -24.26 9.36 -12.54
CA ILE A 307 -22.87 9.49 -12.10
C ILE A 307 -22.75 10.94 -11.65
N SER A 308 -22.64 11.16 -10.34
CA SER A 308 -22.44 12.49 -9.78
C SER A 308 -20.97 12.89 -9.96
N THR A 309 -20.70 13.86 -10.82
CA THR A 309 -19.40 14.51 -10.95
C THR A 309 -19.25 15.57 -9.86
N GLY A 310 -18.52 15.26 -8.80
CA GLY A 310 -18.37 16.19 -7.68
C GLY A 310 -17.48 15.69 -6.56
N ILE A 311 -16.22 15.37 -6.86
CA ILE A 311 -15.21 15.19 -5.82
C ILE A 311 -14.52 16.53 -5.60
N ARG A 312 -14.78 17.18 -4.46
CA ARG A 312 -13.78 18.11 -3.90
C ARG A 312 -12.57 17.24 -3.57
N ARG A 313 -11.47 17.43 -4.30
CA ARG A 313 -10.19 16.78 -4.00
C ARG A 313 -9.97 16.86 -2.48
N PRO A 314 -9.83 15.74 -1.75
CA PRO A 314 -9.27 15.83 -0.41
C PRO A 314 -7.91 16.50 -0.56
N MET A 315 -7.70 17.59 0.20
CA MET A 315 -6.41 18.27 0.22
C MET A 315 -5.34 17.23 0.47
N ASN A 316 -4.39 17.17 -0.46
CA ASN A 316 -3.20 16.37 -0.35
C ASN A 316 -2.36 16.97 0.79
N THR A 317 -2.67 16.64 2.04
CA THR A 317 -1.83 16.97 3.20
C THR A 317 -0.66 15.99 3.23
N ALA A 318 0.11 15.97 2.14
CA ALA A 318 1.51 15.61 2.23
C ALA A 318 2.14 16.67 3.13
N ALA A 319 2.29 16.33 4.42
CA ALA A 319 3.10 17.08 5.34
C ALA A 319 4.51 17.22 4.73
N GLN A 320 4.78 18.38 4.15
CA GLN A 320 6.14 18.86 3.99
C GLN A 320 6.71 19.01 5.41
N PRO A 321 7.85 18.40 5.76
CA PRO A 321 8.52 18.76 6.99
C PRO A 321 9.02 20.20 6.85
N ALA A 322 8.30 21.14 7.45
CA ALA A 322 8.77 22.48 7.70
C ALA A 322 9.86 22.44 8.78
N ASN A 323 11.08 22.07 8.40
CA ASN A 323 12.26 22.39 9.20
C ASN A 323 12.64 23.85 8.91
N ARG A 324 12.00 24.78 9.62
CA ARG A 324 12.48 26.15 9.78
C ARG A 324 12.90 26.31 11.23
N TYR A 325 14.17 26.03 11.50
CA TYR A 325 14.80 26.53 12.72
C TYR A 325 14.95 28.04 12.56
N GLU A 326 14.10 28.81 13.25
CA GLU A 326 14.36 30.22 13.51
C GLU A 326 15.54 30.31 14.49
N VAL A 327 16.72 30.65 13.98
CA VAL A 327 17.83 31.12 14.81
C VAL A 327 17.83 32.63 14.73
N ASN A 328 17.25 33.28 15.74
CA ASN A 328 17.38 34.71 15.95
C ASN A 328 18.80 35.03 16.49
N GLY A 329 19.57 35.77 15.68
CA GLY A 329 20.38 36.91 16.12
C GLY A 329 21.79 36.68 16.68
N ALA A 330 22.80 37.05 15.88
CA ALA A 330 23.92 37.92 16.32
C ALA A 330 24.65 38.52 15.09
N PRO A 331 25.14 39.78 15.16
CA PRO A 331 25.57 40.56 14.00
C PRO A 331 27.04 40.30 13.60
N SER A 332 27.33 40.31 12.30
CA SER A 332 28.69 40.25 11.76
C SER A 332 29.21 41.67 11.44
N PRO A 333 30.50 41.98 11.68
CA PRO A 333 31.03 43.33 11.57
C PRO A 333 31.22 43.78 10.12
N ARG A 334 31.02 45.08 9.90
CA ARG A 334 31.31 45.82 8.67
C ARG A 334 32.77 45.62 8.27
N LYS A 335 33.00 45.34 6.98
CA LYS A 335 34.27 45.62 6.31
C LYS A 335 34.07 46.83 5.43
N ASP A 336 34.74 47.91 5.79
CA ASP A 336 34.93 49.10 4.98
C ASP A 336 35.74 48.76 3.73
N HIS A 337 35.20 49.09 2.56
CA HIS A 337 35.95 49.40 1.35
C HIS A 337 35.14 50.44 0.56
N GLY A 338 35.69 51.65 0.46
CA GLY A 338 35.11 52.79 -0.26
C GLY A 338 35.22 54.07 0.54
#